data_AF-A0A7C2AY83-F1
#
_entry.id   AF-A0A7C2AY83-F1
#
_cell.length_a   1.000
_cell.length_b   1.000
_cell.length_c   1.000
_cell.angle_alpha   90.00
_cell.angle_beta   90.00
_cell.angle_gamma   90.00
#
_symmetry.space_group_name_H-M   'P 1'
#
loop_
_entity.id
_entity.type
_entity.pdbx_description
1 polymer ?
#
loop_
_entity_poly.entity_id
_entity_poly.type
_entity_poly.pdbx_seq_one_letter_code
_entity_poly.pdbx_strand_id
1 'polypeptide(L)'
;MKKTLKFSRKVGVDFAQFTLATPYPGTRLWNMALKEKLLTTIDWRKFTTLDPILRLKYFTREQILRVLRLAYVKFYLRPKVLIKDIIQDKGFIIKRAIPQVIKMYVQKLNSNTIPLKEMI
;
A
#
# COMPACT_ATOMS: atom_id res chain seq x y z
N MET A 1 5.13 6.31 -6.18
CA MET A 1 5.09 4.86 -5.88
C MET A 1 5.90 4.00 -6.87
N LYS A 2 5.76 4.18 -8.20
CA LYS A 2 6.52 3.39 -9.23
C LYS A 2 8.01 3.26 -8.93
N LYS A 3 8.67 4.40 -8.65
CA LYS A 3 10.11 4.46 -8.40
C LYS A 3 10.50 3.62 -7.18
N THR A 4 9.78 3.72 -6.07
CA THR A 4 9.99 2.93 -4.85
C THR A 4 9.86 1.43 -5.10
N LEU A 5 8.81 1.01 -5.82
CA LEU A 5 8.61 -0.40 -6.15
C LEU A 5 9.70 -0.92 -7.10
N LYS A 6 10.12 -0.13 -8.10
CA LYS A 6 11.23 -0.50 -8.99
C LYS A 6 12.53 -0.63 -8.21
N PHE A 7 12.78 0.30 -7.29
CA PHE A 7 13.95 0.28 -6.41
C PHE A 7 13.97 -0.95 -5.52
N SER A 8 12.90 -1.24 -4.77
CA SER A 8 12.86 -2.40 -3.87
C SER A 8 13.03 -3.72 -4.63
N ARG A 9 12.56 -3.79 -5.87
CA ARG A 9 12.79 -4.95 -6.75
C ARG A 9 14.25 -5.05 -7.20
N LYS A 10 14.89 -3.93 -7.52
CA LYS A 10 16.29 -3.87 -7.98
C LYS A 10 17.26 -4.29 -6.86
N VAL A 11 16.99 -3.88 -5.62
CA VAL A 11 17.83 -4.27 -4.46
C VAL A 11 17.82 -5.78 -4.23
N GLY A 12 16.75 -6.47 -4.63
CA GLY A 12 16.70 -7.94 -4.56
C GLY A 12 16.36 -8.50 -3.18
N VAL A 13 15.73 -7.70 -2.30
CA VAL A 13 15.31 -8.15 -0.96
C VAL A 13 14.19 -9.21 -1.03
N ASP A 14 14.22 -10.16 -0.09
CA ASP A 14 13.18 -11.19 0.08
C ASP A 14 11.86 -10.60 0.58
N PHE A 15 11.94 -9.69 1.56
CA PHE A 15 10.79 -9.04 2.18
C PHE A 15 10.85 -7.53 2.03
N ALA A 16 9.70 -6.92 1.76
CA ALA A 16 9.54 -5.48 1.76
C ALA A 16 8.27 -5.09 2.51
N GLN A 17 8.40 -4.03 3.31
CA GLN A 17 7.28 -3.35 3.96
C GLN A 17 7.03 -2.02 3.24
N PHE A 18 5.77 -1.78 2.89
CA PHE A 18 5.32 -0.51 2.36
C PHE A 18 4.36 0.09 3.39
N THR A 19 4.54 1.35 3.73
CA THR A 19 3.75 2.03 4.75
C THR A 19 3.25 3.37 4.23
N LEU A 20 2.19 3.87 4.86
CA LEU A 20 1.71 5.23 4.72
C LEU A 20 2.39 6.09 5.80
N ALA A 21 2.64 7.35 5.48
CA ALA A 21 3.19 8.28 6.45
C ALA A 21 2.18 8.50 7.59
N THR A 22 2.56 8.12 8.81
CA THR A 22 1.78 8.34 10.01
C THR A 22 2.42 9.48 10.81
N PRO A 23 1.72 10.61 11.00
CA PRO A 23 2.22 11.71 11.83
C PRO A 23 2.18 11.30 13.31
N TYR A 24 3.33 11.05 13.92
CA TYR A 24 3.39 10.75 15.37
C TYR A 24 3.60 12.02 16.20
N PRO A 25 2.98 12.13 17.39
CA PRO A 25 3.16 13.27 18.28
C PRO A 25 4.62 13.66 18.49
N GLY A 26 4.90 14.96 18.47
CA GLY A 26 6.26 15.50 18.59
C GLY A 26 7.09 15.49 17.29
N THR A 27 6.64 14.81 16.23
CA THR A 27 7.33 14.88 14.93
C THR A 27 7.01 16.18 14.18
N ARG A 28 7.92 16.59 13.29
CA ARG A 28 7.66 17.73 12.38
C ARG A 28 6.40 17.50 11.54
N LEU A 29 6.17 16.27 11.09
CA LEU A 29 4.99 15.89 10.30
C LEU A 29 3.69 16.05 11.10
N TRP A 30 3.72 15.74 12.39
CA TRP A 30 2.58 15.97 13.29
C TRP A 30 2.25 17.45 13.46
N ASN A 31 3.24 18.28 13.74
CA ASN A 31 3.03 19.73 13.88
C ASN A 31 2.47 20.34 12.60
N MET A 32 2.97 19.90 11.44
CA MET A 32 2.44 20.29 10.13
C MET A 32 1.00 19.82 9.94
N ALA A 33 0.71 18.56 10.25
CA ALA A 33 -0.63 17.98 10.11
C ALA A 33 -1.67 18.68 11.00
N LEU A 34 -1.29 19.13 12.21
CA LEU A 34 -2.15 19.94 13.07
C LEU A 34 -2.37 21.34 12.50
N LYS A 35 -1.28 22.04 12.13
CA LYS A 35 -1.34 23.40 11.58
C LYS A 35 -2.23 23.48 10.33
N GLU A 36 -2.10 22.50 9.44
CA GLU A 36 -2.82 22.44 8.17
C GLU A 36 -4.15 21.65 8.28
N LYS A 37 -4.54 21.23 9.48
CA LYS A 37 -5.76 20.46 9.76
C LYS A 37 -5.90 19.21 8.89
N LEU A 38 -4.79 18.51 8.64
CA LEU A 38 -4.72 17.34 7.75
C LEU A 38 -5.12 16.04 8.43
N LEU A 39 -5.08 15.96 9.77
CA LEU A 39 -5.51 14.75 10.49
C LEU A 39 -7.01 14.48 10.26
N THR A 40 -7.35 13.26 9.86
CA THR A 40 -8.74 12.83 9.71
C THR A 40 -9.31 12.21 10.97
N THR A 41 -8.45 11.86 11.94
CA THR A 41 -8.84 11.25 13.22
C THR A 41 -7.72 11.41 14.25
N ILE A 42 -8.09 11.36 15.54
CA ILE A 42 -7.18 11.25 16.69
C ILE A 42 -7.33 9.91 17.43
N ASP A 43 -8.06 8.95 16.85
CA ASP A 43 -8.14 7.60 17.42
C ASP A 43 -6.77 6.92 17.27
N TRP A 44 -6.07 6.78 18.39
CA TRP A 44 -4.72 6.19 18.46
C TRP A 44 -4.66 4.78 17.88
N ARG A 45 -5.77 4.03 17.87
CA ARG A 45 -5.84 2.69 17.26
C ARG A 45 -5.67 2.72 15.75
N LYS A 46 -5.77 3.88 15.11
CA LYS A 46 -5.56 4.10 13.67
C LYS A 46 -4.15 4.56 13.31
N PHE A 47 -3.24 4.70 14.26
CA PHE A 47 -1.85 5.13 14.01
C PHE A 47 -0.94 3.95 13.66
N THR A 48 -1.38 3.14 12.69
CA THR A 48 -0.86 1.79 12.39
C THR A 48 0.12 1.74 11.22
N THR A 49 0.46 2.87 10.59
CA THR A 49 1.21 2.96 9.32
C THR A 49 0.52 2.34 8.09
N LEU A 50 -0.64 1.69 8.27
CA LEU A 50 -1.44 1.10 7.20
C LEU A 50 -2.77 1.83 7.02
N ASP A 51 -3.25 2.50 8.07
CA ASP A 51 -4.42 3.35 8.05
C ASP A 51 -4.08 4.77 7.52
N PRO A 52 -4.76 5.26 6.48
CA PRO A 52 -4.62 6.63 6.00
C PRO A 52 -5.32 7.62 6.94
N ILE A 53 -4.57 8.20 7.88
CA ILE A 53 -5.09 9.20 8.83
C ILE A 53 -4.77 10.66 8.44
N LEU A 54 -4.17 10.86 7.27
CA LEU A 54 -3.87 12.16 6.68
C LEU A 54 -4.76 12.41 5.46
N ARG A 55 -5.39 13.58 5.41
CA ARG A 55 -6.02 14.11 4.21
C ARG A 55 -4.93 14.50 3.21
N LEU A 56 -4.98 13.92 2.02
CA LEU A 56 -4.03 14.19 0.94
C LEU A 56 -4.67 15.06 -0.13
N LYS A 57 -3.90 15.96 -0.72
CA LYS A 57 -4.38 16.88 -1.78
C LYS A 57 -4.80 16.17 -3.06
N TYR A 58 -4.10 15.10 -3.41
CA TYR A 58 -4.23 14.43 -4.72
C TYR A 58 -4.79 13.01 -4.66
N PHE A 59 -4.99 12.47 -3.46
CA PHE A 59 -5.43 11.10 -3.27
C PHE A 59 -6.56 11.03 -2.24
N THR A 60 -7.63 10.31 -2.58
CA THR A 60 -8.61 9.91 -1.59
C THR A 60 -8.05 8.80 -0.69
N ARG A 61 -8.74 8.55 0.43
CA ARG A 61 -8.44 7.48 1.37
C ARG A 61 -8.42 6.11 0.68
N GLU A 62 -9.37 5.86 -0.21
CA GLU A 62 -9.53 4.61 -0.95
C GLU A 62 -8.42 4.45 -1.98
N GLN A 63 -8.08 5.54 -2.68
CA GLN A 63 -7.02 5.56 -3.67
C GLN A 63 -5.66 5.24 -3.03
N ILE A 64 -5.31 5.85 -1.90
CA ILE A 64 -4.03 5.59 -1.25
C ILE A 64 -3.93 4.16 -0.69
N LEU A 65 -5.03 3.62 -0.14
CA LEU A 65 -5.11 2.22 0.28
C LEU A 65 -4.97 1.27 -0.91
N ARG A 66 -5.55 1.60 -2.06
CA ARG A 66 -5.42 0.83 -3.30
C ARG A 66 -3.96 0.82 -3.77
N VAL A 67 -3.28 1.97 -3.75
CA VAL A 67 -1.85 2.09 -4.11
C VAL A 67 -0.97 1.26 -3.17
N LEU A 68 -1.25 1.27 -1.86
CA LEU A 68 -0.55 0.45 -0.87
C LEU A 68 -0.70 -1.04 -1.18
N ARG A 69 -1.93 -1.53 -1.35
CA ARG A 69 -2.21 -2.94 -1.71
C ARG A 69 -1.54 -3.34 -3.01
N LEU A 70 -1.60 -2.46 -4.02
CA LEU A 70 -0.95 -2.67 -5.32
C LEU A 70 0.56 -2.87 -5.17
N ALA A 71 1.22 -2.13 -4.29
CA ALA A 71 2.65 -2.29 -4.07
C ALA A 71 2.99 -3.65 -3.47
N TYR A 72 2.23 -4.09 -2.46
CA TYR A 72 2.37 -5.43 -1.89
C TYR A 72 2.13 -6.52 -2.93
N VAL A 73 1.01 -6.47 -3.64
CA VAL A 73 0.68 -7.44 -4.70
C VAL A 73 1.78 -7.48 -5.76
N LYS A 74 2.21 -6.33 -6.27
CA LYS A 74 3.26 -6.26 -7.28
C LYS A 74 4.62 -6.71 -6.76
N PHE A 75 4.92 -6.56 -5.48
CA PHE A 75 6.19 -6.99 -4.91
C PHE A 75 6.20 -8.50 -4.64
N TYR A 76 5.13 -9.07 -4.08
CA TYR A 76 5.10 -10.47 -3.68
C TYR A 76 4.66 -11.41 -4.82
N LEU A 77 3.86 -10.96 -5.79
CA LEU A 77 3.47 -11.77 -6.96
C LEU A 77 4.45 -11.67 -8.14
N ARG A 78 5.76 -11.56 -7.87
CA ARG A 78 6.78 -11.61 -8.92
C ARG A 78 7.07 -13.07 -9.29
N PRO A 79 7.31 -13.41 -10.56
CA PRO A 79 7.56 -14.80 -10.97
C PRO A 79 8.61 -15.51 -10.11
N LYS A 80 9.76 -14.88 -9.85
CA LYS A 80 10.81 -15.43 -8.98
C LYS A 80 10.31 -15.72 -7.55
N VAL A 81 9.51 -14.82 -6.97
CA VAL A 81 8.97 -14.98 -5.62
C VAL A 81 7.90 -16.09 -5.60
N LEU A 82 7.06 -16.16 -6.61
CA LEU A 82 6.01 -17.18 -6.72
C LEU A 82 6.61 -18.58 -6.89
N ILE A 83 7.64 -18.72 -7.73
CA ILE A 83 8.35 -19.99 -7.90
C ILE A 83 8.96 -20.43 -6.57
N LYS A 84 9.62 -19.51 -5.85
CA LYS A 84 10.15 -19.77 -4.50
C LYS A 84 9.04 -20.20 -3.53
N ASP A 85 7.92 -19.47 -3.50
CA ASP A 85 6.79 -19.74 -2.62
C ASP A 85 6.13 -21.10 -2.87
N ILE A 86 5.99 -21.51 -4.14
CA ILE A 86 5.41 -22.82 -4.48
C ILE A 86 6.35 -23.95 -4.08
N ILE A 87 7.65 -23.80 -4.37
CA ILE A 87 8.64 -24.87 -4.19
C ILE A 87 9.04 -25.01 -2.72
N GLN A 88 9.23 -23.90 -2.00
CA GLN A 88 9.77 -23.89 -0.63
C GLN A 88 8.67 -23.70 0.43
N ASP A 89 7.77 -22.74 0.19
CA ASP A 89 6.80 -22.28 1.21
C ASP A 89 5.39 -22.87 1.03
N LYS A 90 5.24 -23.89 0.17
CA LYS A 90 3.98 -24.62 -0.11
C LYS A 90 2.81 -23.69 -0.50
N GLY A 91 3.12 -22.59 -1.19
CA GLY A 91 2.15 -21.63 -1.71
C GLY A 91 1.57 -20.68 -0.66
N PHE A 92 2.25 -20.44 0.45
CA PHE A 92 1.77 -19.58 1.55
C PHE A 92 1.47 -18.14 1.09
N ILE A 93 2.39 -17.52 0.35
CA ILE A 93 2.26 -16.15 -0.15
C ILE A 93 1.13 -16.08 -1.18
N ILE A 94 1.07 -17.03 -2.12
CA ILE A 94 0.02 -17.09 -3.14
C ILE A 94 -1.36 -17.17 -2.50
N LYS A 95 -1.56 -18.08 -1.54
CA LYS A 95 -2.85 -18.26 -0.85
C LYS A 95 -3.33 -16.96 -0.18
N ARG A 96 -2.42 -16.19 0.42
CA ARG A 96 -2.75 -14.90 1.06
C ARG A 96 -2.95 -13.76 0.07
N ALA A 97 -2.30 -13.80 -1.09
CA ALA A 97 -2.42 -12.77 -2.10
C ALA A 97 -3.69 -12.89 -2.95
N ILE A 98 -4.19 -14.12 -3.20
CA ILE A 98 -5.39 -14.38 -4.03
C ILE A 98 -6.60 -13.51 -3.62
N PRO A 99 -7.04 -13.48 -2.34
CA PRO A 99 -8.19 -12.68 -1.94
C PRO A 99 -7.99 -11.18 -2.20
N GLN A 100 -6.76 -10.67 -2.04
CA GLN A 100 -6.43 -9.27 -2.28
C GLN A 100 -6.50 -8.93 -3.78
N VAL A 101 -6.00 -9.82 -4.64
CA VAL A 101 -6.08 -9.65 -6.09
C VAL A 101 -7.52 -9.70 -6.57
N ILE A 102 -8.32 -10.66 -6.10
CA ILE A 102 -9.76 -10.75 -6.42
C ILE A 102 -10.48 -9.48 -5.98
N LYS A 103 -10.28 -9.04 -4.73
CA LYS A 103 -10.88 -7.81 -4.20
C LYS A 103 -10.51 -6.59 -5.05
N MET A 104 -9.26 -6.51 -5.51
CA MET A 104 -8.82 -5.44 -6.40
C MET A 104 -9.47 -5.52 -7.79
N TYR A 105 -9.66 -6.72 -8.35
CA TYR A 105 -10.32 -6.91 -9.63
C TYR A 105 -11.80 -6.54 -9.56
N VAL A 106 -12.51 -6.99 -8.52
CA VAL A 106 -13.91 -6.62 -8.25
C VAL A 106 -14.05 -5.11 -8.05
N GLN A 107 -13.16 -4.47 -7.28
CA GLN A 107 -13.16 -3.01 -7.14
C GLN A 107 -12.93 -2.30 -8.47
N LYS A 108 -12.07 -2.84 -9.35
CA LYS A 108 -11.83 -2.27 -10.67
C LYS A 108 -13.06 -2.36 -11.57
N LEU A 109 -13.84 -3.45 -11.48
CA LEU A 109 -15.09 -3.62 -12.25
C LEU A 109 -16.21 -2.68 -11.78
N ASN A 110 -16.33 -2.46 -10.45
CA ASN A 110 -17.40 -1.64 -9.88
C ASN A 110 -17.11 -0.12 -9.89
N SER A 111 -15.89 0.30 -10.24
CA SER A 111 -15.49 1.70 -10.22
C SER A 111 -15.25 2.21 -11.63
N ASN A 112 -16.04 3.16 -12.13
CA ASN A 112 -15.72 4.00 -13.31
C ASN A 112 -14.52 4.95 -13.06
N THR A 113 -13.59 4.59 -12.15
CA THR A 113 -12.49 5.44 -11.73
C THR A 113 -11.24 5.18 -12.57
N ILE A 114 -10.67 6.28 -13.08
CA ILE A 114 -9.33 6.52 -13.63
C ILE A 114 -8.47 5.26 -13.86
N PRO A 115 -8.05 4.97 -15.11
CA PRO A 115 -7.29 3.78 -15.42
C PRO A 115 -6.01 3.65 -14.58
N LEU A 116 -5.75 2.43 -14.11
CA LEU A 116 -4.64 2.02 -13.23
C LEU A 116 -3.23 2.48 -13.69
N LYS A 117 -3.10 2.88 -14.97
CA LYS A 117 -1.86 3.38 -15.57
C LYS A 117 -1.51 4.80 -15.10
N GLU A 118 -2.53 5.60 -14.75
CA GLU A 118 -2.44 7.02 -14.36
C GLU A 118 -2.27 7.23 -12.85
N MET A 119 -2.71 6.28 -12.02
CA MET A 119 -2.58 6.38 -10.55
C MET A 119 -1.19 6.05 -10.01
N ILE A 120 -0.29 5.51 -10.85
CA ILE A 120 1.01 4.96 -10.42
C ILE A 120 2.13 5.76 -11.07
#